data_AF-A0A955ULW5-F1
#
_entry.id   AF-A0A955ULW5-F1
#
_cell.length_a   1.000
_cell.length_b   1.000
_cell.length_c   1.000
_cell.angle_alpha   90.00
_cell.angle_beta   90.00
_cell.angle_gamma   90.00
#
_symmetry.space_group_name_H-M   'P 1'
#
loop_
_entity.id
_entity.type
_entity.pdbx_description
1 polymer ?
#
loop_
_entity_poly.entity_id
_entity_poly.type
_entity_poly.pdbx_seq_one_letter_code
_entity_poly.pdbx_strand_id
1 'polypeptide(L)'
;MGLRLSAHRIVLIISSEGTMTWKRSSLHRWIATAAFGACLSFASVGLAADLDLDGVDDSVDNCAGVANGAQYDSDGDGAGDACDADYNNDGAVDSLDVELFQGSFNSEAGDESYDSVFDHNSDGQIDGSDFALLQSLASGN
;
A
#
# COMPACT_ATOMS: atom_id res chain seq x y z
N MET A 1 -34.44 -20.50 54.80
CA MET A 1 -33.70 -21.69 55.25
C MET A 1 -33.97 -22.81 54.26
N GLY A 2 -33.04 -23.47 53.56
CA GLY A 2 -31.58 -23.42 53.51
C GLY A 2 -31.09 -24.10 52.21
N LEU A 3 -29.87 -23.77 51.79
CA LEU A 3 -29.22 -24.37 50.61
C LEU A 3 -28.89 -25.84 50.85
N ARG A 4 -29.11 -26.68 49.84
CA ARG A 4 -28.36 -27.93 49.66
C ARG A 4 -27.60 -27.84 48.33
N LEU A 5 -26.28 -27.71 48.42
CA LEU A 5 -25.40 -27.97 47.29
C LEU A 5 -25.33 -29.49 47.09
N SER A 6 -25.78 -29.97 45.94
CA SER A 6 -25.38 -31.27 45.41
C SER A 6 -24.91 -31.04 43.98
N ALA A 7 -23.74 -31.61 43.70
CA ALA A 7 -23.01 -31.44 42.47
C ALA A 7 -23.87 -31.71 41.24
N HIS A 8 -23.60 -30.92 40.19
CA HIS A 8 -24.11 -31.00 38.82
C HIS A 8 -25.41 -30.23 38.56
N ARG A 9 -25.23 -29.11 37.83
CA ARG A 9 -26.23 -28.26 37.15
C ARG A 9 -26.65 -27.00 37.92
N ILE A 10 -25.83 -25.96 37.82
CA ILE A 10 -26.32 -24.57 37.83
C ILE A 10 -26.64 -24.24 36.38
N VAL A 11 -27.93 -24.16 36.05
CA VAL A 11 -28.41 -23.61 34.77
C VAL A 11 -28.51 -22.10 34.95
N LEU A 12 -27.57 -21.36 34.36
CA LEU A 12 -27.64 -19.90 34.28
C LEU A 12 -28.28 -19.54 32.94
N ILE A 13 -29.48 -18.98 32.99
CA ILE A 13 -30.17 -18.42 31.81
C ILE A 13 -29.40 -17.15 31.43
N ILE A 14 -28.63 -17.20 30.34
CA ILE A 14 -27.97 -16.01 29.80
C ILE A 14 -28.90 -15.42 28.74
N SER A 15 -29.55 -14.32 29.12
CA SER A 15 -30.20 -13.41 28.19
C SER A 15 -29.13 -12.78 27.29
N SER A 16 -29.35 -12.82 25.98
CA SER A 16 -28.72 -12.02 24.91
C SER A 16 -27.20 -11.90 24.74
N GLU A 17 -26.30 -12.31 25.64
CA GLU A 17 -24.85 -12.11 25.38
C GLU A 17 -23.95 -13.25 25.92
N GLY A 18 -23.30 -13.99 25.00
CA GLY A 18 -22.01 -14.68 25.16
C GLY A 18 -21.82 -15.73 26.27
N THR A 19 -21.45 -16.96 25.91
CA THR A 19 -21.01 -17.99 26.87
C THR A 19 -19.48 -17.91 27.10
N MET A 20 -19.05 -17.69 28.34
CA MET A 20 -17.63 -17.76 28.75
C MET A 20 -17.28 -19.19 29.23
N THR A 21 -16.10 -19.71 28.83
CA THR A 21 -15.59 -20.99 29.33
C THR A 21 -14.26 -20.81 30.07
N TRP A 22 -14.08 -21.53 31.18
CA TRP A 22 -12.91 -21.41 32.06
C TRP A 22 -12.02 -22.65 31.95
N LYS A 23 -10.75 -22.50 31.57
CA LYS A 23 -9.72 -23.54 31.73
C LYS A 23 -8.81 -23.21 32.90
N ARG A 24 -8.56 -24.18 33.80
CA ARG A 24 -7.57 -24.05 34.88
C ARG A 24 -6.17 -24.25 34.33
N SER A 25 -5.28 -23.29 34.56
CA SER A 25 -3.82 -23.48 34.47
C SER A 25 -3.25 -23.51 35.90
N SER A 26 -2.17 -24.28 36.11
CA SER A 26 -1.58 -24.54 37.44
C SER A 26 -0.86 -23.35 38.10
N LEU A 27 -0.99 -22.13 37.57
CA LEU A 27 -0.46 -20.91 38.17
C LEU A 27 -1.64 -19.97 38.41
N HIS A 28 -1.91 -19.67 39.68
CA HIS A 28 -3.14 -19.07 40.23
C HIS A 28 -3.51 -17.67 39.68
N ARG A 29 -3.84 -17.56 38.39
CA ARG A 29 -4.54 -16.41 37.80
C ARG A 29 -5.67 -16.92 36.92
N TRP A 30 -6.90 -16.57 37.29
CA TRP A 30 -8.08 -16.78 36.46
C TRP A 30 -7.96 -15.90 35.21
N ILE A 31 -7.74 -16.50 34.04
CA ILE A 31 -7.82 -15.79 32.77
C ILE A 31 -9.15 -16.20 32.13
N ALA A 32 -10.06 -15.24 31.97
CA ALA A 32 -11.24 -15.40 31.14
C ALA A 32 -10.80 -15.24 29.68
N THR A 33 -10.72 -16.33 28.93
CA THR A 33 -10.63 -16.25 27.47
C THR A 33 -12.04 -16.16 26.91
N ALA A 34 -12.46 -14.95 26.55
CA ALA A 34 -13.56 -14.77 25.63
C ALA A 34 -13.07 -15.16 24.23
N ALA A 35 -13.76 -16.11 23.60
CA ALA A 35 -13.61 -16.33 22.17
C ALA A 35 -14.32 -15.18 21.45
N PHE A 36 -13.66 -14.03 21.36
CA PHE A 36 -14.08 -12.97 20.45
C PHE A 36 -13.71 -13.40 19.03
N GLY A 37 -14.62 -14.12 18.39
CA GLY A 37 -14.71 -14.14 16.94
C GLY A 37 -15.09 -12.73 16.46
N ALA A 38 -14.12 -11.84 16.40
CA ALA A 38 -14.05 -10.69 15.51
C ALA A 38 -12.69 -10.02 15.74
N CYS A 39 -11.79 -10.12 14.77
CA CYS A 39 -10.72 -9.15 14.62
C CYS A 39 -11.38 -7.83 14.17
N LEU A 40 -12.08 -7.15 15.08
CA LEU A 40 -12.47 -5.75 14.91
C LEU A 40 -11.29 -4.87 15.34
N SER A 41 -10.15 -5.16 14.72
CA SER A 41 -9.13 -4.16 14.42
C SER A 41 -9.42 -3.67 13.01
N PHE A 42 -10.64 -3.19 12.74
CA PHE A 42 -10.80 -2.24 11.65
C PHE A 42 -10.19 -0.95 12.19
N ALA A 43 -8.85 -0.93 12.09
CA ALA A 43 -8.10 0.30 11.89
C ALA A 43 -8.96 1.20 11.00
N SER A 44 -9.11 2.45 11.42
CA SER A 44 -9.49 3.57 10.55
C SER A 44 -9.72 3.15 9.10
N VAL A 45 -10.96 2.82 8.73
CA VAL A 45 -11.34 2.87 7.33
C VAL A 45 -11.43 4.36 7.02
N GLY A 46 -10.26 5.00 6.91
CA GLY A 46 -10.08 6.05 5.95
C GLY A 46 -10.39 5.36 4.64
N LEU A 47 -11.55 5.68 4.08
CA LEU A 47 -11.89 5.32 2.71
C LEU A 47 -11.04 6.22 1.80
N ALA A 48 -9.72 6.17 1.97
CA ALA A 48 -8.83 6.77 1.01
C ALA A 48 -8.99 5.95 -0.26
N ALA A 49 -9.22 6.68 -1.35
CA ALA A 49 -9.15 6.08 -2.66
C ALA A 49 -7.67 5.81 -2.94
N ASP A 50 -7.41 4.63 -3.48
CA ASP A 50 -6.13 4.15 -3.96
C ASP A 50 -6.52 3.48 -5.29
N LEU A 51 -6.40 4.24 -6.37
CA LEU A 51 -6.95 3.89 -7.68
C LEU A 51 -6.15 2.77 -8.35
N ASP A 52 -4.84 2.74 -8.15
CA ASP A 52 -3.93 1.79 -8.76
C ASP A 52 -3.48 0.65 -7.82
N LEU A 53 -3.91 0.69 -6.56
CA LEU A 53 -3.72 -0.33 -5.53
C LEU A 53 -2.26 -0.52 -5.12
N ASP A 54 -1.47 0.55 -5.12
CA ASP A 54 -0.06 0.51 -4.75
C ASP A 54 0.19 0.71 -3.23
N GLY A 55 -0.87 1.05 -2.48
CA GLY A 55 -0.83 1.26 -1.04
C GLY A 55 -0.58 2.71 -0.62
N VAL A 56 -0.59 3.66 -1.56
CA VAL A 56 -0.55 5.10 -1.34
C VAL A 56 -1.94 5.68 -1.61
N ASP A 57 -2.37 6.61 -0.75
CA ASP A 57 -3.68 7.26 -0.93
C ASP A 57 -3.61 8.25 -2.11
N ASP A 58 -4.58 8.24 -3.03
CA ASP A 58 -4.68 9.13 -4.21
C ASP A 58 -4.45 10.62 -3.90
N SER A 59 -4.71 11.05 -2.66
CA SER A 59 -4.55 12.44 -2.21
C SER A 59 -3.09 12.87 -1.96
N VAL A 60 -2.18 11.90 -1.82
CA VAL A 60 -0.75 12.11 -1.60
C VAL A 60 0.10 11.33 -2.59
N ASP A 61 -0.53 10.59 -3.50
CA ASP A 61 0.12 9.83 -4.55
C ASP A 61 0.59 10.75 -5.69
N ASN A 62 1.90 10.73 -5.97
CA ASN A 62 2.50 11.49 -7.07
C ASN A 62 2.23 10.86 -8.46
N CYS A 63 1.64 9.67 -8.51
CA CYS A 63 1.21 8.97 -9.72
C CYS A 63 -0.10 8.18 -9.52
N ALA A 64 -1.19 8.83 -9.10
CA ALA A 64 -2.50 8.22 -8.78
C ALA A 64 -3.17 7.27 -9.80
N GLY A 65 -2.57 7.00 -10.98
CA GLY A 65 -3.05 5.99 -11.93
C GLY A 65 -1.99 4.96 -12.34
N VAL A 66 -0.79 5.00 -11.75
CA VAL A 66 0.33 4.11 -12.05
C VAL A 66 1.00 3.71 -10.76
N ALA A 67 0.80 2.44 -10.39
CA ALA A 67 1.31 1.91 -9.15
C ALA A 67 2.82 2.11 -9.01
N ASN A 68 3.21 2.96 -8.06
CA ASN A 68 4.58 3.34 -7.79
C ASN A 68 4.79 3.55 -6.28
N GLY A 69 4.49 2.55 -5.45
CA GLY A 69 4.48 2.71 -3.99
C GLY A 69 5.80 3.14 -3.31
N ALA A 70 6.90 3.25 -4.06
CA ALA A 70 8.13 3.90 -3.61
C ALA A 70 8.09 5.44 -3.69
N GLN A 71 7.19 5.99 -4.50
CA GLN A 71 6.90 7.42 -4.69
C GLN A 71 8.18 8.22 -5.03
N TYR A 72 9.00 7.66 -5.93
CA TYR A 72 10.17 8.37 -6.44
C TYR A 72 9.74 9.55 -7.31
N ASP A 73 10.46 10.64 -7.16
CA ASP A 73 10.29 11.95 -7.80
C ASP A 73 11.71 12.57 -7.80
N SER A 74 12.45 12.28 -8.86
CA SER A 74 13.90 12.52 -8.94
C SER A 74 14.24 14.00 -9.16
N ASP A 75 13.37 14.75 -9.84
CA ASP A 75 13.56 16.16 -10.17
C ASP A 75 12.78 17.11 -9.23
N GLY A 76 11.85 16.58 -8.45
CA GLY A 76 11.15 17.28 -7.38
C GLY A 76 10.02 18.19 -7.88
N ASP A 77 9.45 17.90 -9.06
CA ASP A 77 8.35 18.67 -9.64
C ASP A 77 6.97 18.29 -9.05
N GLY A 78 6.90 17.11 -8.42
CA GLY A 78 5.72 16.53 -7.80
C GLY A 78 4.97 15.51 -8.64
N ALA A 79 5.40 15.24 -9.88
CA ALA A 79 5.06 14.05 -10.63
C ALA A 79 6.04 12.93 -10.25
N GLY A 80 5.56 11.69 -10.14
CA GLY A 80 6.45 10.57 -9.87
C GLY A 80 7.19 10.11 -11.11
N ASP A 81 8.41 9.60 -10.93
CA ASP A 81 9.25 9.06 -12.02
C ASP A 81 8.51 8.00 -12.86
N ALA A 82 7.53 7.31 -12.28
CA ALA A 82 6.74 6.29 -12.97
C ALA A 82 5.71 6.86 -13.97
N CYS A 83 5.33 8.14 -13.83
CA CYS A 83 4.28 8.78 -14.62
C CYS A 83 4.63 10.16 -15.18
N ASP A 84 5.82 10.67 -14.89
CA ASP A 84 6.32 11.90 -15.50
C ASP A 84 6.80 11.66 -16.94
N ALA A 85 6.44 12.56 -17.85
CA ALA A 85 6.90 12.55 -19.24
C ALA A 85 7.38 13.94 -19.70
N ASP A 86 7.36 14.94 -18.82
CA ASP A 86 7.78 16.32 -19.05
C ASP A 86 9.10 16.58 -18.32
N TYR A 87 10.16 15.88 -18.76
CA TYR A 87 11.46 15.89 -18.09
C TYR A 87 12.14 17.25 -18.05
N ASN A 88 11.69 18.19 -18.89
CA ASN A 88 12.22 19.54 -18.90
C ASN A 88 11.38 20.53 -18.10
N ASN A 89 10.23 20.09 -17.57
CA ASN A 89 9.30 20.85 -16.73
C ASN A 89 8.83 22.17 -17.37
N ASP A 90 8.63 22.20 -18.69
CA ASP A 90 8.08 23.37 -19.38
C ASP A 90 6.54 23.35 -19.54
N GLY A 91 5.91 22.28 -19.07
CA GLY A 91 4.48 22.06 -19.08
C GLY A 91 3.97 21.42 -20.37
N ALA A 92 4.85 20.91 -21.24
CA ALA A 92 4.47 20.27 -22.49
C ALA A 92 5.32 19.04 -22.79
N VAL A 93 4.66 17.87 -22.84
CA VAL A 93 5.27 16.65 -23.38
C VAL A 93 5.39 16.77 -24.90
N ASP A 94 6.60 17.06 -25.39
CA ASP A 94 6.89 17.25 -26.80
C ASP A 94 8.19 16.57 -27.29
N SER A 95 8.67 16.98 -28.46
CA SER A 95 9.90 16.42 -29.04
C SER A 95 11.14 16.66 -28.18
N LEU A 96 11.16 17.71 -27.37
CA LEU A 96 12.29 18.04 -26.50
C LEU A 96 12.46 17.00 -25.39
N ASP A 97 11.36 16.54 -24.78
CA ASP A 97 11.40 15.47 -23.75
C ASP A 97 11.90 14.16 -24.34
N VAL A 98 11.46 13.87 -25.56
CA VAL A 98 11.94 12.70 -26.30
C VAL A 98 13.44 12.81 -26.59
N GLU A 99 13.93 13.99 -26.94
CA GLU A 99 15.37 14.23 -27.15
C GLU A 99 16.18 14.07 -25.85
N LEU A 100 15.63 14.49 -24.71
CA LEU A 100 16.23 14.30 -23.39
C LEU A 100 16.32 12.81 -23.03
N PHE A 101 15.22 12.08 -23.12
CA PHE A 101 15.18 10.64 -22.83
C PHE A 101 16.11 9.84 -23.75
N GLN A 102 16.12 10.15 -25.05
CA GLN A 102 17.02 9.50 -26.01
C GLN A 102 18.50 9.76 -25.73
N GLY A 103 18.83 10.86 -25.05
CA GLY A 103 20.19 11.17 -24.61
C GLY A 103 20.75 10.16 -23.61
N SER A 104 19.87 9.52 -22.83
CA SER A 104 20.23 8.59 -21.74
C SER A 104 19.86 7.13 -22.03
N PHE A 105 19.30 6.85 -23.20
CA PHE A 105 18.87 5.49 -23.58
C PHE A 105 20.04 4.49 -23.64
N ASN A 106 19.83 3.29 -23.08
CA ASN A 106 20.82 2.24 -22.80
C ASN A 106 21.93 2.65 -21.80
N SER A 107 21.64 3.51 -20.83
CA SER A 107 22.55 3.74 -19.70
C SER A 107 22.07 2.98 -18.45
N GLU A 108 23.01 2.65 -17.58
CA GLU A 108 22.75 1.92 -16.33
C GLU A 108 23.21 2.70 -15.10
N ALA A 109 22.63 2.38 -13.94
CA ALA A 109 22.97 3.02 -12.67
C ALA A 109 24.48 2.95 -12.39
N GLY A 110 25.14 4.11 -12.47
CA GLY A 110 26.60 4.25 -12.33
C GLY A 110 27.29 4.84 -13.55
N ASP A 111 26.62 4.91 -14.70
CA ASP A 111 27.10 5.63 -15.87
C ASP A 111 27.00 7.15 -15.69
N GLU A 112 27.90 7.90 -16.34
CA GLU A 112 27.83 9.38 -16.36
C GLU A 112 26.59 9.91 -17.08
N SER A 113 26.00 9.09 -17.96
CA SER A 113 24.80 9.42 -18.74
C SER A 113 23.50 8.93 -18.10
N TYR A 114 23.57 8.20 -16.99
CA TYR A 114 22.36 7.74 -16.29
C TYR A 114 21.76 8.88 -15.49
N ASP A 115 20.47 9.10 -15.70
CA ASP A 115 19.67 10.04 -14.92
C ASP A 115 18.40 9.31 -14.47
N SER A 116 18.18 9.22 -13.16
CA SER A 116 17.09 8.43 -12.59
C SER A 116 15.71 8.93 -12.99
N VAL A 117 15.58 10.19 -13.42
CA VAL A 117 14.32 10.72 -13.96
C VAL A 117 13.85 9.96 -15.22
N PHE A 118 14.77 9.32 -15.95
CA PHE A 118 14.43 8.53 -17.14
C PHE A 118 14.19 7.04 -16.83
N ASP A 119 14.46 6.58 -15.60
CA ASP A 119 14.32 5.19 -15.15
C ASP A 119 12.96 5.00 -14.44
N HIS A 120 11.91 4.86 -15.25
CA HIS A 120 10.51 4.92 -14.82
C HIS A 120 10.10 3.69 -14.01
N ASN A 121 10.74 2.55 -14.28
CA ASN A 121 10.47 1.32 -13.54
C ASN A 121 11.42 1.12 -12.34
N SER A 122 12.38 2.03 -12.17
CA SER A 122 13.40 2.04 -11.12
C SER A 122 14.20 0.73 -11.03
N ASP A 123 14.46 0.09 -12.17
CA ASP A 123 15.23 -1.14 -12.25
C ASP A 123 16.74 -0.90 -12.40
N GLY A 124 17.14 0.37 -12.55
CA GLY A 124 18.52 0.80 -12.67
C GLY A 124 19.04 0.81 -14.10
N GLN A 125 18.16 0.70 -15.10
CA GLN A 125 18.50 0.79 -16.52
C GLN A 125 17.49 1.71 -17.22
N ILE A 126 17.97 2.50 -18.19
CA ILE A 126 17.11 3.31 -19.04
C ILE A 126 16.99 2.60 -20.38
N ASP A 127 15.94 1.80 -20.56
CA ASP A 127 15.72 0.97 -21.73
C ASP A 127 14.27 1.02 -22.28
N GLY A 128 13.90 0.03 -23.10
CA GLY A 128 12.57 -0.03 -23.70
C GLY A 128 11.46 -0.29 -22.69
N SER A 129 11.79 -0.75 -21.49
CA SER A 129 10.86 -0.99 -20.38
C SER A 129 10.35 0.32 -19.81
N ASP A 130 11.22 1.33 -19.68
CA ASP A 130 10.84 2.68 -19.25
C ASP A 130 9.92 3.34 -20.27
N PHE A 131 10.27 3.22 -21.54
CA PHE A 131 9.41 3.71 -22.61
C PHE A 131 8.06 2.97 -22.67
N ALA A 132 8.03 1.68 -22.31
CA ALA A 132 6.78 0.91 -22.27
C ALA A 132 5.84 1.38 -21.14
N LEU A 133 6.37 1.88 -20.02
CA LEU A 133 5.55 2.48 -18.96
C LEU A 133 4.83 3.74 -19.46
N LEU A 134 5.56 4.63 -20.16
CA LEU A 134 4.98 5.83 -20.78
C LEU A 134 3.93 5.50 -21.87
N GLN A 135 4.15 4.44 -22.63
CA GLN A 135 3.14 3.99 -23.60
C GLN A 135 1.89 3.42 -22.95
N SER A 136 2.02 2.81 -21.77
CA SER A 136 0.88 2.28 -21.03
C SER A 136 -0.02 3.43 -20.54
N LEU A 137 0.59 4.52 -20.09
CA LEU A 137 -0.05 5.79 -19.72
C LEU A 137 -0.78 6.45 -20.89
N ALA A 138 -0.13 6.57 -22.04
CA ALA A 138 -0.72 7.19 -23.23
C ALA A 138 -1.88 6.39 -23.84
N SER A 139 -2.00 5.09 -23.49
CA SER A 139 -2.99 4.18 -24.08
C SER A 139 -4.29 4.05 -23.28
N GLY A 140 -4.35 4.58 -22.05
CA GLY A 140 -5.59 4.70 -21.27
C GLY A 140 -6.43 3.42 -21.17
N ASN A 141 -5.84 2.29 -20.77
CA ASN A 141 -6.56 1.07 -20.38
C ASN A 141 -6.48 0.84 -18.88
#